data_AF-C8RZJ5-F1
#
_entry.id   AF-C8RZJ5-F1
#
_cell.length_a   1.000
_cell.length_b   1.000
_cell.length_c   1.000
_cell.angle_alpha   90.00
_cell.angle_beta   90.00
_cell.angle_gamma   90.00
#
_symmetry.space_group_name_H-M   'P 1'
#
loop_
_entity.id
_entity.type
_entity.pdbx_description
1 polymer ?
#
loop_
_entity_poly.entity_id
_entity_poly.type
_entity_poly.pdbx_seq_one_letter_code
_entity_poly.pdbx_strand_id
1 'polypeptide(L)' 'MLNVIEKLQTAARNRARYLHTRNEIARLPLDVALDLGIYTGDAHRIAWQAVYGRG' A
#
# COMPACT_ATOMS: atom_id res chain seq x y z
N MET A 1 13.48 21.60 10.23
CA MET A 1 13.27 20.29 10.91
C MET A 1 11.78 20.09 11.05
N LEU A 2 11.21 18.98 10.58
CA LEU A 2 9.79 18.70 10.80
C LEU A 2 9.54 18.47 12.29
N ASN A 3 8.55 19.16 12.85
CA ASN A 3 8.07 18.95 14.20
C ASN A 3 7.52 17.52 14.33
N VAL A 4 7.60 16.94 15.53
CA VAL A 4 7.06 15.62 15.87
C VAL A 4 5.63 15.46 15.39
N ILE A 5 4.81 16.50 15.52
CA ILE A 5 3.41 16.51 15.06
C ILE A 5 3.33 16.28 13.54
N GLU A 6 4.16 16.94 12.75
CA GLU A 6 4.17 16.81 11.29
C GLU A 6 4.63 15.41 10.85
N LYS A 7 5.59 14.83 11.57
CA LYS A 7 6.03 13.44 11.34
C LYS A 7 4.91 12.44 11.62
N LEU A 8 4.17 12.62 12.72
CA LEU A 8 3.03 11.76 13.06
C LEU A 8 1.91 11.88 12.03
N GLN A 9 1.59 13.10 11.59
CA GLN A 9 0.60 13.32 10.52
C GLN A 9 1.01 12.63 9.21
N THR A 10 2.29 12.72 8.84
CA THR A 10 2.82 12.07 7.64
C THR A 10 2.74 10.54 7.75
N ALA A 11 3.13 9.98 8.90
CA ALA A 11 3.05 8.54 9.15
C ALA A 11 1.60 8.03 9.10
N ALA A 12 0.66 8.76 9.68
CA ALA A 12 -0.77 8.42 9.64
C ALA A 12 -1.32 8.43 8.20
N ARG A 13 -0.97 9.45 7.41
CA ARG A 13 -1.37 9.53 5.99
C ARG A 13 -0.80 8.38 5.17
N ASN A 14 0.48 8.05 5.36
CA ASN A 14 1.10 6.93 4.66
C ASN A 14 0.46 5.60 5.08
N ARG A 15 0.17 5.42 6.38
CA ARG A 15 -0.50 4.22 6.86
C ARG A 15 -1.90 4.04 6.25
N ALA A 16 -2.67 5.12 6.15
CA ALA A 16 -3.99 5.09 5.52
C ALA A 16 -3.89 4.69 4.04
N ARG A 17 -2.95 5.28 3.28
CA ARG A 17 -2.69 4.91 1.88
C ARG A 17 -2.29 3.45 1.74
N TYR A 18 -1.35 2.98 2.56
CA TYR A 18 -0.91 1.58 2.54
C TYR A 18 -2.08 0.62 2.76
N LEU A 19 -2.93 0.88 3.77
CA LEU A 19 -4.07 0.01 4.06
C LEU A 19 -5.08 0.00 2.92
N HIS A 20 -5.34 1.18 2.34
CA HIS A 20 -6.23 1.32 1.20
C HIS A 20 -5.71 0.52 0.00
N THR A 21 -4.48 0.77 -0.44
CA THR A 21 -3.86 0.07 -1.58
C THR A 21 -3.77 -1.44 -1.34
N ARG A 22 -3.38 -1.88 -0.13
CA ARG A 22 -3.34 -3.32 0.22
C ARG A 22 -4.72 -3.96 0.07
N ASN A 23 -5.76 -3.30 0.58
CA ASN A 23 -7.11 -3.83 0.55
C ASN A 23 -7.68 -3.86 -0.88
N GLU A 24 -7.35 -2.87 -1.71
CA GLU A 24 -7.75 -2.88 -3.12
C GLU A 24 -7.10 -4.04 -3.87
N ILE A 25 -5.78 -4.22 -3.74
CA ILE A 25 -5.06 -5.34 -4.38
C ILE A 25 -5.58 -6.69 -3.87
N ALA A 26 -5.78 -6.83 -2.56
CA ALA A 26 -6.28 -8.08 -1.97
C ALA A 26 -7.71 -8.41 -2.37
N ARG A 27 -8.50 -7.43 -2.84
CA ARG A 27 -9.88 -7.59 -3.28
C ARG A 27 -10.01 -7.63 -4.81
N LEU A 28 -8.91 -7.59 -5.55
CA LEU A 28 -8.95 -7.70 -7.00
C LEU A 28 -9.64 -9.02 -7.39
N PRO A 29 -10.62 -8.97 -8.32
CA PRO A 29 -11.13 -10.15 -8.98
C PRO A 29 -9.97 -10.95 -9.60
N LEU A 30 -10.08 -12.28 -9.55
CA LEU A 30 -8.99 -13.17 -9.96
C LEU A 30 -8.62 -12.98 -11.43
N ASP A 31 -9.61 -12.81 -12.31
CA ASP A 31 -9.46 -12.49 -13.72
C ASP A 31 -8.63 -11.21 -13.93
N VAL A 32 -9.01 -10.12 -13.26
CA VAL A 32 -8.28 -8.84 -13.31
C VAL A 32 -6.85 -8.99 -12.77
N ALA A 33 -6.68 -9.73 -11.68
CA ALA A 33 -5.38 -9.96 -11.09
C ALA A 33 -4.45 -10.73 -12.05
N LEU A 34 -4.98 -11.74 -12.74
CA LEU A 34 -4.24 -12.52 -13.73
C LEU A 34 -3.87 -11.67 -14.96
N ASP A 35 -4.79 -10.84 -15.46
CA ASP A 35 -4.52 -9.93 -16.59
C ASP A 35 -3.41 -8.92 -16.28
N LEU A 36 -3.37 -8.43 -15.03
CA LEU A 36 -2.33 -7.50 -14.57
C LEU A 36 -1.02 -8.19 -14.17
N GLY A 37 -0.98 -9.53 -14.16
CA GLY A 37 0.16 -10.29 -13.64
C GLY A 37 0.41 -10.07 -12.14
N ILE A 38 -0.64 -9.76 -11.38
CA ILE A 38 -0.58 -9.48 -9.95
C ILE A 38 -1.01 -10.70 -9.15
N TYR A 39 -0.13 -11.18 -8.28
CA TYR A 39 -0.52 -12.13 -7.24
C TYR A 39 -1.10 -11.39 -6.04
N THR A 40 -2.40 -11.56 -5.76
CA THR A 40 -3.09 -10.86 -4.66
C THR A 40 -2.55 -11.25 -3.28
N GLY A 41 -1.94 -12.43 -3.13
CA GLY A 41 -1.22 -12.81 -1.91
C GLY A 41 -0.05 -11.89 -1.56
N ASP A 42 0.53 -11.22 -2.57
CA ASP A 42 1.60 -10.23 -2.41
C ASP A 42 1.09 -8.81 -2.17
N ALA A 43 -0.23 -8.61 -1.96
CA ALA A 43 -0.83 -7.30 -1.76
C ALA A 43 -0.11 -6.45 -0.69
N HIS A 44 0.37 -7.08 0.39
CA HIS A 44 1.18 -6.40 1.40
C HIS A 44 2.48 -5.83 0.81
N ARG A 45 3.25 -6.67 0.11
CA ARG A 45 4.56 -6.30 -0.43
C ARG A 45 4.41 -5.19 -1.47
N ILE A 46 3.45 -5.34 -2.37
CA ILE A 46 3.16 -4.36 -3.42
C ILE A 46 2.72 -3.02 -2.81
N ALA A 47 1.77 -3.04 -1.88
CA ALA A 47 1.30 -1.82 -1.21
C ALA A 47 2.40 -1.13 -0.38
N TRP A 48 3.28 -1.91 0.25
CA TRP A 48 4.42 -1.36 0.99
C TRP A 48 5.39 -0.64 0.05
N GLN A 49 5.77 -1.29 -1.06
CA GLN A 49 6.65 -0.72 -2.07
C GLN A 49 6.09 0.56 -2.69
N ALA A 50 4.78 0.60 -2.95
CA ALA A 50 4.12 1.77 -3.52
C ALA A 50 4.08 2.99 -2.58
N VAL A 51 3.94 2.77 -1.27
CA VAL A 51 3.73 3.86 -0.29
C VAL A 51 5.02 4.30 0.40
N TYR A 52 5.89 3.34 0.75
CA TYR A 52 7.09 3.59 1.53
C TYR A 52 8.38 3.48 0.71
N GLY A 53 8.30 3.04 -0.55
CA GLY A 53 9.47 2.73 -1.38
C GLY A 53 10.00 1.31 -1.14
N ARG A 54 11.18 0.99 -1.67
CA ARG A 54 11.78 -0.34 -1.46
C ARG A 54 11.96 -0.61 0.04
N GLY A 55 11.31 -1.67 0.52
CA GLY A 55 11.68 -2.36 1.75
C GLY A 55 12.93 -3.20 1.54
#